data_AF-A0AAD0APG7-F1
#
_entry.id   AF-A0AAD0APG7-F1
#
_cell.length_a   1.000
_cell.length_b   1.000
_cell.length_c   1.000
_cell.angle_alpha   90.00
_cell.angle_beta   90.00
_cell.angle_gamma   90.00
#
_symmetry.space_group_name_H-M   'P 1'
#
loop_
_entity.id
_entity.type
_entity.pdbx_description
1 polymer ?
#
loop_
_entity_poly.entity_id
_entity_poly.type
_entity_poly.pdbx_seq_one_letter_code
_entity_poly.pdbx_strand_id
1 'polypeptide(L)'
;MKNFKLKPIYYPKGSYLNYILEIWVDGVNISQFYEDNKLRIDVGYIFHIYNFFDNYLEDIMKEEVLPYEDVEGKTIFETIDNIKEKYFYWLKDDYEDDESDEEIEKIISISEPFFDWQRAHRLLLSGPFLHIPDIIFRRIGDKIEISWNTIWDITYQQRKYENENIKFISTKGVSYIDADEFFLEIKKFLKKIDDISKIQNEKFRVVEETGKLVYSKDPYNNIEFKEEKEFLQDLEKIGYTFFTIYELVLITEKDKKIVPIILKYLSKIEDENIKTHLAYFLAVKNYKEASEKLIKEFYNAKTNEYRIALSKALSTIYNKDILNELLEMAENKEYKDVNFPIILTLNKYRDKRVKIFFEKNRME
;
A
#
# COMPACT_ATOMS: atom_id res chain seq x y z
N MET A 1 -18.74 -10.96 15.63
CA MET A 1 -17.78 -10.23 14.74
C MET A 1 -17.09 -9.22 15.63
N LYS A 2 -15.78 -8.98 15.49
CA LYS A 2 -15.13 -7.93 16.30
C LYS A 2 -15.68 -6.55 15.89
N ASN A 3 -16.00 -5.71 16.87
CA ASN A 3 -16.55 -4.37 16.63
C ASN A 3 -15.49 -3.36 16.17
N PHE A 4 -14.20 -3.65 16.39
CA PHE A 4 -13.09 -2.81 15.93
C PHE A 4 -11.89 -3.65 15.50
N LYS A 5 -11.21 -3.24 14.42
CA LYS A 5 -9.98 -3.87 13.95
C LYS A 5 -9.12 -2.93 13.10
N LEU A 6 -7.83 -2.91 13.40
CA LEU A 6 -6.81 -2.24 12.57
C LEU A 6 -6.10 -3.30 11.73
N LYS A 7 -6.21 -3.19 10.40
CA LYS A 7 -5.63 -4.17 9.48
C LYS A 7 -4.69 -3.48 8.51
N PRO A 8 -3.38 -3.48 8.79
CA PRO A 8 -2.40 -3.00 7.83
C PRO A 8 -2.24 -4.01 6.69
N ILE A 9 -2.26 -3.50 5.46
CA ILE A 9 -2.13 -4.19 4.19
C ILE A 9 -0.92 -3.62 3.47
N TYR A 10 -0.02 -4.48 3.02
CA TYR A 10 1.14 -4.05 2.26
C TYR A 10 0.74 -3.56 0.85
N TYR A 11 1.24 -2.39 0.43
CA TYR A 11 0.93 -1.79 -0.87
C TYR A 11 2.19 -1.43 -1.67
N PRO A 12 2.69 -2.35 -2.53
CA PRO A 12 4.03 -2.22 -3.14
C PRO A 12 4.14 -1.23 -4.32
N LYS A 13 3.14 -0.41 -4.64
CA LYS A 13 3.14 0.36 -5.90
C LYS A 13 4.17 1.50 -6.00
N GLY A 14 4.85 1.90 -4.93
CA GLY A 14 5.77 3.04 -4.98
C GLY A 14 6.92 3.06 -3.97
N SER A 15 6.85 2.26 -2.89
CA SER A 15 7.91 2.13 -1.88
C SER A 15 7.62 0.93 -0.98
N TYR A 16 8.67 0.32 -0.41
CA TYR A 16 8.56 -0.73 0.62
C TYR A 16 7.96 -0.24 1.94
N LEU A 17 7.84 1.09 2.08
CA LEU A 17 7.30 1.75 3.27
C LEU A 17 5.79 2.00 3.17
N ASN A 18 5.17 1.71 2.03
CA ASN A 18 3.78 2.05 1.79
C ASN A 18 2.87 0.89 2.26
N TYR A 19 2.27 1.09 3.43
CA TYR A 19 1.17 0.28 3.90
C TYR A 19 -0.14 1.05 3.73
N ILE A 20 -1.17 0.35 3.29
CA ILE A 20 -2.56 0.77 3.40
C ILE A 20 -3.06 0.32 4.78
N LEU A 21 -3.83 1.16 5.47
CA LEU A 21 -4.50 0.75 6.69
C LEU A 21 -6.01 0.66 6.44
N GLU A 22 -6.56 -0.53 6.67
CA GLU A 22 -8.00 -0.67 6.84
C GLU A 22 -8.37 -0.45 8.32
N ILE A 23 -9.34 0.42 8.55
CA ILE A 23 -9.92 0.67 9.87
C ILE A 23 -11.34 0.13 9.84
N TRP A 24 -11.56 -1.01 10.49
CA TRP A 24 -12.86 -1.65 10.53
C TRP A 24 -13.57 -1.31 11.82
N VAL A 25 -14.80 -0.80 11.72
CA VAL A 25 -15.71 -0.52 12.83
C VAL A 25 -17.06 -1.17 12.51
N ASP A 26 -17.56 -2.04 13.37
CA ASP A 26 -18.82 -2.78 13.19
C ASP A 26 -18.98 -3.46 11.82
N GLY A 27 -17.88 -3.98 11.27
CA GLY A 27 -17.88 -4.63 9.96
C GLY A 27 -17.86 -3.68 8.76
N VAL A 28 -17.76 -2.37 8.98
CA VAL A 28 -17.58 -1.35 7.94
C VAL A 28 -16.13 -0.87 7.94
N ASN A 29 -15.48 -0.86 6.78
CA ASN A 29 -14.16 -0.27 6.64
C ASN A 29 -14.29 1.26 6.44
N ILE A 30 -14.02 2.03 7.48
CA ILE A 30 -14.21 3.48 7.48
C ILE A 30 -13.09 4.25 6.75
N SER A 31 -12.02 3.56 6.31
CA SER A 31 -10.97 4.16 5.45
C SER A 31 -11.22 3.98 3.95
N GLN A 32 -12.39 3.45 3.55
CA GLN A 32 -12.79 3.30 2.15
C GLN A 32 -13.52 4.52 1.59
N PHE A 33 -13.18 4.84 0.34
CA PHE A 33 -13.82 5.88 -0.43
C PHE A 33 -13.84 5.53 -1.91
N TYR A 34 -14.73 6.18 -2.66
CA TYR A 34 -14.69 6.19 -4.12
C TYR A 34 -13.95 7.44 -4.59
N GLU A 35 -13.11 7.27 -5.60
CA GLU A 35 -12.46 8.34 -6.37
C GLU A 35 -12.67 8.02 -7.85
N ASP A 36 -13.31 8.90 -8.61
CA ASP A 36 -13.68 8.67 -10.02
C ASP A 36 -14.45 7.34 -10.23
N ASN A 37 -15.38 7.03 -9.33
CA ASN A 37 -16.15 5.77 -9.27
C ASN A 37 -15.30 4.49 -9.06
N LYS A 38 -14.01 4.62 -8.71
CA LYS A 38 -13.16 3.50 -8.35
C LYS A 38 -13.06 3.39 -6.84
N LEU A 39 -13.23 2.19 -6.32
CA LEU A 39 -13.02 1.92 -4.90
C LEU A 39 -11.54 2.09 -4.54
N ARG A 40 -11.28 2.91 -3.54
CA ARG A 40 -9.97 3.19 -2.96
C ARG A 40 -10.00 2.90 -1.46
N ILE A 41 -8.82 2.65 -0.93
CA ILE A 41 -8.56 2.61 0.51
C ILE A 41 -7.40 3.57 0.72
N ASP A 42 -7.51 4.43 1.72
CA ASP A 42 -6.48 5.43 1.95
C ASP A 42 -5.14 4.79 2.35
N VAL A 43 -4.06 5.40 1.86
CA VAL A 43 -2.69 5.03 2.25
C VAL A 43 -2.31 5.87 3.47
N GLY A 44 -2.94 5.56 4.60
CA GLY A 44 -2.53 6.13 5.89
C GLY A 44 -1.06 5.85 6.16
N TYR A 45 -0.30 6.86 6.61
CA TYR A 45 1.05 6.59 7.12
C TYR A 45 0.93 5.74 8.39
N ILE A 46 1.12 4.43 8.25
CA ILE A 46 0.98 3.43 9.32
C ILE A 46 1.76 3.80 10.60
N PHE A 47 2.91 4.47 10.45
CA PHE A 47 3.74 4.93 11.56
C PHE A 47 3.15 6.11 12.33
N HIS A 48 2.36 6.99 11.69
CA HIS A 48 1.64 8.04 12.42
C HIS A 48 0.59 7.44 13.34
N ILE A 49 -0.11 6.41 12.87
CA ILE A 49 -1.15 5.71 13.64
C ILE A 49 -0.51 4.87 14.74
N TYR A 50 0.62 4.22 14.45
CA TYR A 50 1.46 3.59 15.47
C TYR A 50 1.85 4.59 16.56
N ASN A 51 2.47 5.72 16.21
CA ASN A 51 2.92 6.73 17.17
C ASN A 51 1.76 7.29 18.01
N PHE A 52 0.59 7.51 17.40
CA PHE A 52 -0.60 7.95 18.13
C PHE A 52 -0.97 6.95 19.23
N PHE A 53 -1.12 5.67 18.90
CA PHE A 53 -1.48 4.66 19.89
C PHE A 53 -0.34 4.36 20.88
N ASP A 54 0.91 4.42 20.45
CA ASP A 54 2.06 4.21 21.33
C ASP A 54 2.14 5.31 22.41
N ASN A 55 1.86 6.56 22.02
CA ASN A 55 1.88 7.70 22.92
C ASN A 55 0.64 7.82 23.81
N TYR A 56 -0.56 7.53 23.29
CA TYR A 56 -1.81 7.94 23.94
C TYR A 56 -2.75 6.79 24.33
N LEU A 57 -2.40 5.52 24.09
CA LEU A 57 -3.29 4.41 24.45
C LEU A 57 -3.64 4.41 25.94
N GLU A 58 -2.69 4.68 26.83
CA GLU A 58 -2.97 4.71 28.27
C GLU A 58 -3.95 5.83 28.65
N ASP A 59 -3.88 6.98 27.99
CA ASP A 59 -4.80 8.11 28.22
C ASP A 59 -6.20 7.81 27.68
N ILE A 60 -6.30 7.24 26.46
CA ILE A 60 -7.57 6.75 25.89
C ILE A 60 -8.23 5.72 26.81
N MET A 61 -7.42 4.89 27.47
CA MET A 61 -7.89 3.84 28.38
C MET A 61 -8.25 4.38 29.76
N LYS A 62 -7.92 5.61 30.12
CA LYS A 62 -8.45 6.23 31.34
C LYS A 62 -9.84 6.78 31.03
N GLU A 63 -10.72 6.71 32.02
CA GLU A 63 -11.96 7.46 31.96
C GLU A 63 -11.64 8.92 32.28
N GLU A 64 -11.02 9.60 31.31
CA GLU A 64 -10.71 11.02 31.40
C GLU A 64 -11.94 11.83 31.03
N VAL A 65 -12.34 12.69 31.95
CA VAL A 65 -13.46 13.58 31.72
C VAL A 65 -13.03 14.65 30.73
N LEU A 66 -13.80 14.81 29.66
CA LEU A 66 -13.63 15.91 28.72
C LEU A 66 -13.66 17.23 29.52
N PRO A 67 -12.69 18.14 29.33
CA PRO A 67 -12.77 19.47 29.93
C PRO A 67 -14.12 20.11 29.61
N TYR A 68 -14.69 20.88 30.55
CA TYR A 68 -16.01 21.51 30.43
C TYR A 68 -17.21 20.56 30.59
N GLU A 69 -17.29 19.89 31.76
CA GLU A 69 -18.36 18.96 32.15
C GLU A 69 -19.79 19.52 32.09
N ASP A 70 -19.93 20.84 32.11
CA ASP A 70 -21.22 21.52 32.03
C ASP A 70 -21.72 21.72 30.59
N VAL A 71 -21.09 21.05 29.62
CA VAL A 71 -21.49 21.01 28.22
C VAL A 71 -21.64 19.57 27.75
N GLU A 72 -22.82 19.25 27.22
CA GLU A 72 -23.12 17.92 26.68
C GLU A 72 -23.58 18.02 25.22
N GLY A 73 -23.34 16.94 24.47
CA GLY A 73 -23.90 16.71 23.15
C GLY A 73 -24.31 15.24 23.00
N LYS A 74 -25.10 14.90 21.98
CA LYS A 74 -25.51 13.50 21.75
C LYS A 74 -24.37 12.63 21.26
N THR A 75 -23.31 13.24 20.73
CA THR A 75 -22.07 12.59 20.30
C THR A 75 -20.88 13.39 20.82
N ILE A 76 -19.69 12.78 20.86
CA ILE A 76 -18.48 13.51 21.24
C ILE A 76 -18.19 14.69 20.30
N PHE A 77 -18.43 14.54 18.99
CA PHE A 77 -18.28 15.66 18.05
C PHE A 77 -19.22 16.83 18.37
N GLU A 78 -20.50 16.54 18.66
CA GLU A 78 -21.47 17.58 19.07
C GLU A 78 -21.08 18.23 20.40
N THR A 79 -20.56 17.44 21.35
CA THR A 79 -20.07 17.97 22.63
C THR A 79 -18.92 18.94 22.42
N ILE A 80 -17.95 18.56 21.58
CA ILE A 80 -16.78 19.38 21.23
C ILE A 80 -17.22 20.65 20.47
N ASP A 81 -18.19 20.56 19.56
CA ASP A 81 -18.74 21.74 18.87
C ASP A 81 -19.44 22.69 19.85
N ASN A 82 -20.24 22.16 20.78
CA ASN A 82 -20.89 22.96 21.83
C ASN A 82 -19.86 23.63 22.76
N ILE A 83 -18.76 22.95 23.10
CA ILE A 83 -17.65 23.53 23.86
C ILE A 83 -17.01 24.68 23.07
N LYS A 84 -16.76 24.48 21.77
CA LYS A 84 -16.26 25.53 20.87
C LYS A 84 -17.18 26.75 20.82
N GLU A 85 -18.48 26.54 20.72
CA GLU A 85 -19.45 27.62 20.70
C GLU A 85 -19.56 28.38 22.03
N LYS A 86 -19.38 27.69 23.16
CA LYS A 86 -19.54 28.31 24.49
C LYS A 86 -18.26 28.95 25.02
N TYR A 87 -17.11 28.29 24.85
CA TYR A 87 -15.82 28.67 25.44
C TYR A 87 -14.79 29.14 24.42
N PHE A 88 -15.08 29.08 23.13
CA PHE A 88 -14.10 29.46 22.11
C PHE A 88 -14.72 30.34 21.02
N TYR A 89 -15.87 30.97 21.30
CA TYR A 89 -16.59 31.78 20.32
C TYR A 89 -15.76 32.97 19.80
N TRP A 90 -14.83 33.48 20.61
CA TRP A 90 -13.93 34.58 20.27
C TRP A 90 -12.80 34.18 19.32
N LEU A 91 -12.46 32.89 19.20
CA LEU A 91 -11.45 32.41 18.23
C LEU A 91 -11.91 32.51 16.76
N LYS A 92 -13.15 32.94 16.50
CA LYS A 92 -13.73 33.05 15.16
C LYS A 92 -13.54 34.42 14.51
N ASP A 93 -13.26 35.45 15.30
CA ASP A 93 -12.97 36.79 14.80
C ASP A 93 -11.46 36.90 14.58
N ASP A 94 -11.05 37.38 13.40
CA ASP A 94 -9.65 37.51 13.00
C ASP A 94 -8.85 38.17 14.13
N TYR A 95 -7.82 37.48 14.65
CA TYR A 95 -6.89 38.02 15.64
C TYR A 95 -6.35 39.35 15.11
N GLU A 96 -6.81 40.47 15.68
CA GLU A 96 -6.13 41.74 15.51
C GLU A 96 -4.83 41.64 16.35
N ASP A 97 -3.71 42.13 15.81
CA ASP A 97 -2.34 42.07 16.37
C ASP A 97 -2.16 42.78 17.74
N ASP A 98 -3.25 43.08 18.44
CA ASP A 98 -3.33 43.97 19.60
C ASP A 98 -3.78 43.26 20.90
N GLU A 99 -3.80 41.92 20.96
CA GLU A 99 -4.09 41.17 22.21
C GLU A 99 -3.00 41.41 23.27
N SER A 100 -3.40 41.72 24.50
CA SER A 100 -2.48 41.83 25.63
C SER A 100 -1.96 40.47 26.10
N ASP A 101 -0.77 40.44 26.73
CA ASP A 101 -0.20 39.19 27.30
C ASP A 101 -1.19 38.48 28.25
N GLU A 102 -2.00 39.23 29.01
CA GLU A 102 -3.04 38.68 29.91
C GLU A 102 -4.19 38.00 29.15
N GLU A 103 -4.57 38.52 27.97
CA GLU A 103 -5.60 37.91 27.12
C GLU A 103 -5.09 36.63 26.48
N ILE A 104 -3.82 36.62 26.02
CA ILE A 104 -3.16 35.43 25.48
C ILE A 104 -3.06 34.33 26.53
N GLU A 105 -2.61 34.64 27.75
CA GLU A 105 -2.54 33.66 28.85
C GLU A 105 -3.92 33.10 29.19
N LYS A 106 -4.96 33.95 29.17
CA LYS A 106 -6.33 33.50 29.40
C LYS A 106 -6.83 32.59 28.28
N ILE A 107 -6.54 32.90 27.01
CA ILE A 107 -6.87 32.04 25.87
C ILE A 107 -6.17 30.69 25.99
N ILE A 108 -4.88 30.68 26.32
CA ILE A 108 -4.10 29.45 26.52
C ILE A 108 -4.70 28.63 27.66
N SER A 109 -4.93 29.22 28.83
CA SER A 109 -5.46 28.48 29.99
C SER A 109 -6.84 27.85 29.76
N ILE A 110 -7.68 28.45 28.91
CA ILE A 110 -8.99 27.91 28.52
C ILE A 110 -8.82 26.85 27.41
N SER A 111 -7.94 27.08 26.45
CA SER A 111 -7.84 26.23 25.25
C SER A 111 -6.94 25.01 25.41
N GLU A 112 -5.86 25.13 26.17
CA GLU A 112 -4.84 24.10 26.34
C GLU A 112 -5.40 22.78 26.89
N PRO A 113 -6.23 22.75 27.97
CA PRO A 113 -6.79 21.50 28.47
C PRO A 113 -7.62 20.76 27.41
N PHE A 114 -8.38 21.50 26.61
CA PHE A 114 -9.21 20.95 25.55
C PHE A 114 -8.39 20.43 24.36
N PHE A 115 -7.32 21.14 24.00
CA PHE A 115 -6.39 20.69 22.97
C PHE A 115 -5.55 19.51 23.41
N ASP A 116 -5.13 19.46 24.67
CA ASP A 116 -4.41 18.33 25.25
C ASP A 116 -5.27 17.07 25.28
N TRP A 117 -6.53 17.20 25.72
CA TRP A 117 -7.48 16.10 25.66
C TRP A 117 -7.67 15.61 24.22
N GLN A 118 -7.91 16.52 23.26
CA GLN A 118 -8.03 16.15 21.85
C GLN A 118 -6.75 15.51 21.30
N ARG A 119 -5.56 15.93 21.73
CA ARG A 119 -4.30 15.34 21.27
C ARG A 119 -4.18 13.87 21.65
N ALA A 120 -4.67 13.50 22.83
CA ALA A 120 -4.67 12.13 23.30
C ALA A 120 -5.81 11.28 22.70
N HIS A 121 -6.97 11.89 22.44
CA HIS A 121 -8.20 11.14 22.12
C HIS A 121 -8.60 11.19 20.64
N ARG A 122 -8.16 12.20 19.89
CA ARG A 122 -8.45 12.37 18.46
C ARG A 122 -7.29 11.87 17.63
N LEU A 123 -7.50 10.80 16.88
CA LEU A 123 -6.62 10.41 15.78
C LEU A 123 -6.83 11.39 14.63
N LEU A 124 -6.08 12.48 14.68
CA LEU A 124 -5.98 13.47 13.61
C LEU A 124 -4.85 13.05 12.66
N LEU A 125 -5.20 12.75 11.41
CA LEU A 125 -4.22 12.59 10.34
C LEU A 125 -4.23 13.84 9.47
N SER A 126 -3.80 14.97 10.05
CA SER A 126 -3.65 16.22 9.32
C SER A 126 -2.40 16.15 8.46
N GLY A 127 -2.59 15.81 7.20
CA GLY A 127 -1.57 15.95 6.17
C GLY A 127 -2.27 16.20 4.82
N PRO A 128 -1.67 16.97 3.91
CA PRO A 128 -2.26 17.31 2.62
C PRO A 128 -2.48 16.11 1.69
N PHE A 129 -2.28 14.86 2.14
CA PHE A 129 -2.29 13.64 1.32
C PHE A 129 -3.12 12.48 1.92
N LEU A 130 -3.80 12.66 3.05
CA LEU A 130 -4.54 11.59 3.74
C LEU A 130 -6.06 11.78 3.63
N HIS A 131 -6.75 10.68 3.37
CA HIS A 131 -8.21 10.52 3.25
C HIS A 131 -8.74 9.59 4.35
N ILE A 132 -8.33 9.82 5.60
CA ILE A 132 -8.86 9.09 6.77
C ILE A 132 -9.84 10.02 7.52
N PRO A 133 -11.01 9.51 7.97
CA PRO A 133 -11.92 10.30 8.82
C PRO A 133 -11.22 10.82 10.08
N ASP A 134 -11.71 11.93 10.63
CA ASP A 134 -11.41 12.24 12.03
C ASP A 134 -12.00 11.13 12.89
N ILE A 135 -11.18 10.52 13.75
CA ILE A 135 -11.64 9.47 14.67
C ILE A 135 -11.32 9.90 16.10
N ILE A 136 -12.31 9.82 16.98
CA ILE A 136 -12.17 10.10 18.41
C ILE A 136 -12.45 8.81 19.18
N PHE A 137 -11.54 8.49 20.10
CA PHE A 137 -11.65 7.40 21.05
C PHE A 137 -11.90 7.98 22.43
N ARG A 138 -12.91 7.47 23.16
CA ARG A 138 -13.19 7.90 24.54
C ARG A 138 -13.64 6.71 25.38
N ARG A 139 -13.07 6.54 26.58
CA ARG A 139 -13.59 5.57 27.54
C ARG A 139 -14.86 6.06 28.22
N ILE A 140 -15.85 5.17 28.30
CA ILE A 140 -17.11 5.36 29.02
C ILE A 140 -17.39 4.06 29.78
N GLY A 141 -17.10 4.06 31.08
CA GLY A 141 -17.16 2.87 31.92
C GLY A 141 -16.29 1.72 31.41
N ASP A 142 -16.93 0.61 31.02
CA ASP A 142 -16.32 -0.62 30.52
C ASP A 142 -16.12 -0.63 28.99
N LYS A 143 -16.45 0.48 28.30
CA LYS A 143 -16.42 0.57 26.84
C LYS A 143 -15.55 1.71 26.33
N ILE A 144 -15.10 1.57 25.09
CA ILE A 144 -14.54 2.63 24.28
C ILE A 144 -15.60 3.04 23.24
N GLU A 145 -15.98 4.32 23.27
CA GLU A 145 -16.67 4.99 22.18
C GLU A 145 -15.67 5.24 21.05
N ILE A 146 -16.03 4.83 19.84
CA ILE A 146 -15.30 5.11 18.60
C ILE A 146 -16.21 5.95 17.73
N SER A 147 -15.90 7.23 17.62
CA SER A 147 -16.67 8.20 16.85
C SER A 147 -15.86 8.64 15.64
N TRP A 148 -16.44 8.60 14.44
CA TRP A 148 -15.75 9.07 13.23
C TRP A 148 -16.57 10.07 12.43
N ASN A 149 -15.90 11.01 11.76
CA ASN A 149 -16.53 11.99 10.90
C ASN A 149 -15.58 12.48 9.79
N THR A 150 -15.96 12.27 8.53
CA THR A 150 -15.18 12.67 7.34
C THR A 150 -15.43 14.11 6.90
N ILE A 151 -16.31 14.86 7.58
CA ILE A 151 -16.70 16.23 7.20
C ILE A 151 -16.58 17.23 8.35
N TRP A 152 -16.02 16.83 9.50
CA TRP A 152 -16.07 17.63 10.72
C TRP A 152 -15.21 18.89 10.66
N ASP A 153 -13.95 18.78 10.22
CA ASP A 153 -13.06 19.93 10.14
C ASP A 153 -12.53 20.16 8.72
N ILE A 154 -13.23 21.04 7.99
CA ILE A 154 -12.88 21.41 6.62
C ILE A 154 -11.59 22.24 6.51
N THR A 155 -11.11 22.84 7.62
CA THR A 155 -9.91 23.70 7.60
C THR A 155 -8.63 22.88 7.53
N TYR A 156 -8.64 21.69 8.15
CA TYR A 156 -7.57 20.70 8.04
C TYR A 156 -7.72 19.79 6.81
N GLN A 157 -8.89 19.80 6.15
CA GLN A 157 -9.08 19.26 4.82
C GLN A 157 -8.68 20.30 3.76
N GLN A 158 -7.37 20.54 3.61
CA GLN A 158 -6.81 21.49 2.62
C GLN A 158 -7.22 21.23 1.15
N ARG A 159 -8.06 20.23 0.85
CA ARG A 159 -8.50 19.84 -0.49
C ARG A 159 -10.01 19.88 -0.71
N LYS A 160 -10.73 20.85 -0.14
CA LYS A 160 -12.14 21.10 -0.57
C LYS A 160 -12.27 21.31 -2.09
N TYR A 161 -11.21 21.78 -2.76
CA TYR A 161 -11.17 22.09 -4.20
C TYR A 161 -10.52 21.01 -5.09
N GLU A 162 -9.77 20.04 -4.54
CA GLU A 162 -9.12 18.97 -5.34
C GLU A 162 -9.89 17.63 -5.30
N ASN A 163 -10.90 17.52 -4.43
CA ASN A 163 -11.56 16.25 -4.09
C ASN A 163 -13.04 16.16 -4.53
N GLU A 164 -13.49 16.92 -5.54
CA GLU A 164 -14.91 16.89 -6.01
C GLU A 164 -15.39 15.48 -6.40
N ASN A 165 -14.47 14.58 -6.74
CA ASN A 165 -14.76 13.21 -7.14
C ASN A 165 -14.63 12.17 -6.03
N ILE A 166 -14.33 12.59 -4.78
CA ILE A 166 -14.19 11.69 -3.64
C ILE A 166 -15.52 11.51 -2.90
N LYS A 167 -15.92 10.26 -2.66
CA LYS A 167 -17.11 9.90 -1.87
C LYS A 167 -16.77 8.84 -0.85
N PHE A 168 -16.69 9.22 0.42
CA PHE A 168 -16.51 8.28 1.52
C PHE A 168 -17.69 7.32 1.64
N ILE A 169 -17.39 6.04 1.91
CA ILE A 169 -18.44 5.03 2.11
C ILE A 169 -19.10 5.24 3.48
N SER A 170 -18.30 5.53 4.51
CA SER A 170 -18.76 5.77 5.87
C SER A 170 -18.39 7.19 6.29
N THR A 171 -19.32 8.12 6.17
CA THR A 171 -19.06 9.55 6.39
C THR A 171 -19.06 9.95 7.86
N LYS A 172 -19.95 9.38 8.67
CA LYS A 172 -19.97 9.62 10.12
C LYS A 172 -20.61 8.45 10.84
N GLY A 173 -20.22 8.24 12.10
CA GLY A 173 -20.85 7.24 12.94
C GLY A 173 -20.24 7.17 14.34
N VAL A 174 -20.88 6.35 15.17
CA VAL A 174 -20.49 6.08 16.55
C VAL A 174 -20.64 4.58 16.78
N SER A 175 -19.63 3.97 17.38
CA SER A 175 -19.63 2.56 17.78
C SER A 175 -19.09 2.41 19.20
N TYR A 176 -19.41 1.29 19.83
CA TYR A 176 -18.93 0.95 21.16
C TYR A 176 -18.32 -0.46 21.15
N ILE A 177 -17.13 -0.55 21.73
CA ILE A 177 -16.41 -1.81 21.94
C ILE A 177 -16.05 -1.94 23.41
N ASP A 178 -15.97 -3.16 23.91
CA ASP A 178 -15.40 -3.46 25.22
C ASP A 178 -13.96 -2.92 25.33
N ALA A 179 -13.63 -2.31 26.47
CA ALA A 179 -12.35 -1.63 26.65
C ALA A 179 -11.16 -2.61 26.61
N ASP A 180 -11.31 -3.82 27.15
CA ASP A 180 -10.26 -4.84 27.12
C ASP A 180 -10.07 -5.39 25.71
N GLU A 181 -11.17 -5.57 24.96
CA GLU A 181 -11.09 -5.94 23.54
C GLU A 181 -10.38 -4.89 22.69
N PHE A 182 -10.68 -3.61 22.91
CA PHE A 182 -10.01 -2.49 22.24
C PHE A 182 -8.51 -2.49 22.56
N PHE A 183 -8.15 -2.50 23.85
CA PHE A 183 -6.77 -2.49 24.29
C PHE A 183 -5.97 -3.64 23.67
N LEU A 184 -6.54 -4.85 23.68
CA LEU A 184 -5.89 -6.02 23.11
C LEU A 184 -5.70 -5.90 21.59
N GLU A 185 -6.65 -5.31 20.87
CA GLU A 185 -6.54 -5.07 19.43
C GLU A 185 -5.44 -4.04 19.13
N ILE A 186 -5.36 -2.94 19.90
CA ILE A 186 -4.29 -1.95 19.74
C ILE A 186 -2.92 -2.54 20.07
N LYS A 187 -2.76 -3.28 21.18
CA LYS A 187 -1.48 -3.94 21.50
C LYS A 187 -1.05 -4.95 20.43
N LYS A 188 -2.00 -5.67 19.82
CA LYS A 188 -1.72 -6.56 18.68
C LYS A 188 -1.26 -5.77 17.46
N PHE A 189 -1.90 -4.64 17.18
CA PHE A 189 -1.49 -3.74 16.11
C PHE A 189 -0.07 -3.19 16.33
N LEU A 190 0.21 -2.59 17.49
CA LEU A 190 1.53 -2.03 17.84
C LEU A 190 2.63 -3.08 17.69
N LYS A 191 2.45 -4.27 18.30
CA LYS A 191 3.42 -5.37 18.17
C LYS A 191 3.66 -5.76 16.71
N LYS A 192 2.60 -5.81 15.90
CA LYS A 192 2.73 -6.12 14.47
C LYS A 192 3.56 -5.07 13.74
N ILE A 193 3.42 -3.78 14.08
CA ILE A 193 4.24 -2.72 13.49
C ILE A 193 5.68 -2.77 14.00
N ASP A 194 5.90 -3.06 15.28
CA ASP A 194 7.26 -3.27 15.83
C ASP A 194 8.01 -4.38 15.11
N ASP A 195 7.34 -5.50 14.87
CA ASP A 195 7.92 -6.62 14.14
C ASP A 195 8.25 -6.21 12.70
N ILE A 196 7.40 -5.40 12.05
CA ILE A 196 7.67 -4.79 10.74
C ILE A 196 8.91 -3.85 10.82
N SER A 197 8.99 -2.98 11.81
CA SER A 197 10.08 -2.01 12.00
C SER A 197 11.42 -2.68 12.28
N LYS A 198 11.45 -3.74 13.09
CA LYS A 198 12.67 -4.51 13.38
C LYS A 198 13.23 -5.15 12.12
N ILE A 199 12.35 -5.79 11.35
CA ILE A 199 12.67 -6.34 10.04
C ILE A 199 13.20 -5.23 9.11
N GLN A 200 12.65 -4.01 9.16
CA GLN A 200 13.16 -2.87 8.39
C GLN A 200 14.55 -2.38 8.85
N ASN A 201 14.78 -2.24 10.15
CA ASN A 201 16.04 -1.73 10.70
C ASN A 201 17.21 -2.72 10.49
N GLU A 202 16.97 -4.03 10.61
CA GLU A 202 17.96 -5.05 10.26
C GLU A 202 18.32 -4.97 8.76
N LYS A 203 17.36 -4.68 7.88
CA LYS A 203 17.62 -4.47 6.46
C LYS A 203 18.50 -3.24 6.21
N PHE A 204 18.20 -2.10 6.83
CA PHE A 204 19.00 -0.87 6.67
C PHE A 204 20.46 -1.08 7.11
N ARG A 205 20.71 -1.80 8.21
CA ARG A 205 22.07 -2.14 8.67
C ARG A 205 22.83 -3.00 7.67
N VAL A 206 22.19 -4.03 7.10
CA VAL A 206 22.83 -4.87 6.07
C VAL A 206 23.18 -4.07 4.81
N VAL A 207 22.34 -3.11 4.42
CA VAL A 207 22.62 -2.19 3.30
C VAL A 207 23.81 -1.27 3.60
N GLU A 208 23.87 -0.73 4.82
CA GLU A 208 24.96 0.14 5.28
C GLU A 208 26.32 -0.59 5.32
N GLU A 209 26.32 -1.86 5.77
CA GLU A 209 27.54 -2.67 5.88
C GLU A 209 28.04 -3.23 4.54
N THR A 210 27.14 -3.55 3.61
CA THR A 210 27.50 -4.29 2.38
C THR A 210 27.44 -3.45 1.10
N GLY A 211 26.86 -2.24 1.15
CA GLY A 211 26.62 -1.39 -0.02
C GLY A 211 25.64 -2.00 -1.04
N LYS A 212 24.97 -3.10 -0.69
CA LYS A 212 24.04 -3.82 -1.56
C LYS A 212 22.66 -3.84 -0.91
N LEU A 213 21.65 -3.42 -1.67
CA LEU A 213 20.25 -3.44 -1.24
C LEU A 213 19.79 -4.88 -0.96
N VAL A 214 19.44 -5.17 0.29
CA VAL A 214 18.85 -6.45 0.72
C VAL A 214 17.42 -6.19 1.21
N TYR A 215 16.45 -6.92 0.67
CA TYR A 215 15.07 -6.91 1.12
C TYR A 215 14.67 -8.30 1.62
N SER A 216 13.71 -8.38 2.54
CA SER A 216 13.16 -9.66 3.03
C SER A 216 11.64 -9.60 3.27
N LYS A 217 10.98 -10.74 3.06
CA LYS A 217 9.56 -11.16 3.26
C LYS A 217 8.55 -10.18 3.89
N ASP A 218 7.39 -10.05 3.23
CA ASP A 218 6.11 -9.58 3.77
C ASP A 218 5.41 -10.74 4.53
N PRO A 219 5.01 -10.55 5.81
CA PRO A 219 4.32 -11.59 6.58
C PRO A 219 2.85 -11.87 6.18
N TYR A 220 2.26 -11.17 5.19
CA TYR A 220 0.82 -11.32 4.88
C TYR A 220 0.45 -11.59 3.41
N ASN A 221 1.41 -11.95 2.55
CA ASN A 221 1.07 -12.56 1.25
C ASN A 221 0.93 -14.08 1.39
N ASN A 222 -0.31 -14.53 1.64
CA ASN A 222 -0.71 -15.94 1.48
C ASN A 222 -0.76 -16.29 -0.02
N ILE A 223 0.40 -16.45 -0.65
CA ILE A 223 0.50 -17.06 -1.97
C ILE A 223 1.22 -18.40 -1.79
N GLU A 224 0.51 -19.50 -2.04
CA GLU A 224 1.07 -20.86 -1.97
C GLU A 224 1.99 -21.12 -3.16
N PHE A 225 3.25 -20.70 -3.07
CA PHE A 225 4.30 -21.34 -3.87
C PHE A 225 4.86 -22.52 -3.09
N LYS A 226 4.26 -23.71 -3.29
CA LYS A 226 4.59 -24.93 -2.55
C LYS A 226 6.08 -25.27 -2.59
N GLU A 227 6.74 -24.97 -3.71
CA GLU A 227 8.16 -25.21 -3.93
C GLU A 227 9.07 -24.00 -3.60
N GLU A 228 8.56 -22.94 -2.94
CA GLU A 228 9.35 -21.75 -2.59
C GLU A 228 10.64 -22.12 -1.86
N LYS A 229 10.56 -23.02 -0.89
CA LYS A 229 11.73 -23.45 -0.13
C LYS A 229 12.81 -24.08 -1.01
N GLU A 230 12.44 -24.94 -1.95
CA GLU A 230 13.39 -25.59 -2.86
C GLU A 230 13.99 -24.59 -3.85
N PHE A 231 13.16 -23.67 -4.35
CA PHE A 231 13.58 -22.61 -5.25
C PHE A 231 14.63 -21.71 -4.61
N LEU A 232 14.41 -21.30 -3.35
CA LEU A 232 15.37 -20.49 -2.59
C LEU A 232 16.67 -21.24 -2.31
N GLN A 233 16.59 -22.53 -1.96
CA GLN A 233 17.77 -23.37 -1.77
C GLN A 233 18.60 -23.54 -3.06
N ASP A 234 17.96 -23.60 -4.23
CA ASP A 234 18.67 -23.66 -5.50
C ASP A 234 19.36 -22.32 -5.84
N LEU A 235 18.76 -21.19 -5.47
CA LEU A 235 19.37 -19.86 -5.61
C LEU A 235 20.57 -19.69 -4.65
N GLU A 236 20.46 -20.19 -3.42
CA GLU A 236 21.56 -20.15 -2.45
C GLU A 236 22.83 -20.84 -2.97
N LYS A 237 22.67 -21.97 -3.64
CA LYS A 237 23.79 -22.73 -4.26
C LYS A 237 24.56 -21.94 -5.31
N ILE A 238 23.94 -20.96 -5.96
CA ILE A 238 24.59 -20.11 -6.97
C ILE A 238 25.03 -18.75 -6.42
N GLY A 239 25.04 -18.59 -5.08
CA GLY A 239 25.54 -17.41 -4.39
C GLY A 239 24.48 -16.34 -4.12
N TYR A 240 23.20 -16.68 -4.25
CA TYR A 240 22.10 -15.76 -3.99
C TYR A 240 21.38 -16.11 -2.69
N THR A 241 21.52 -15.26 -1.68
CA THR A 241 20.81 -15.43 -0.40
C THR A 241 19.52 -14.62 -0.45
N PHE A 242 18.41 -15.32 -0.69
CA PHE A 242 17.07 -14.75 -0.65
C PHE A 242 16.24 -15.42 0.45
N PHE A 243 15.41 -14.62 1.12
CA PHE A 243 14.40 -15.10 2.05
C PHE A 243 13.07 -15.42 1.34
N THR A 244 12.83 -14.85 0.14
CA THR A 244 11.62 -15.07 -0.67
C THR A 244 11.80 -14.89 -2.17
N ILE A 245 10.88 -15.46 -2.95
CA ILE A 245 10.80 -15.25 -4.41
C ILE A 245 10.57 -13.78 -4.80
N TYR A 246 9.96 -12.97 -3.93
CA TYR A 246 9.69 -11.55 -4.19
C TYR A 246 10.95 -10.69 -4.22
N GLU A 247 12.02 -11.15 -3.57
CA GLU A 247 13.31 -10.46 -3.58
C GLU A 247 13.97 -10.53 -4.96
N LEU A 248 13.62 -11.55 -5.76
CA LEU A 248 14.07 -11.58 -7.15
C LEU A 248 13.59 -10.35 -7.89
N VAL A 249 12.33 -9.92 -7.72
CA VAL A 249 11.72 -8.78 -8.43
C VAL A 249 12.56 -7.49 -8.38
N LEU A 250 13.39 -7.37 -7.35
CA LEU A 250 14.12 -6.16 -7.00
C LEU A 250 15.54 -6.17 -7.58
N ILE A 251 15.97 -7.30 -8.13
CA ILE A 251 17.24 -7.43 -8.83
C ILE A 251 17.09 -6.81 -10.21
N THR A 252 17.83 -5.74 -10.44
CA THR A 252 17.85 -5.07 -11.75
C THR A 252 18.86 -5.73 -12.69
N GLU A 253 19.90 -6.35 -12.14
CA GLU A 253 20.93 -7.05 -12.91
C GLU A 253 20.45 -8.41 -13.43
N LYS A 254 20.66 -8.63 -14.74
CA LYS A 254 20.26 -9.87 -15.41
C LYS A 254 21.42 -10.87 -15.40
N ASP A 255 21.46 -11.74 -14.38
CA ASP A 255 22.44 -12.83 -14.30
C ASP A 255 21.96 -14.10 -15.01
N LYS A 256 22.78 -14.60 -15.95
CA LYS A 256 22.56 -15.86 -16.67
C LYS A 256 22.47 -17.07 -15.75
N LYS A 257 23.15 -17.05 -14.60
CA LYS A 257 23.17 -18.17 -13.64
C LYS A 257 21.80 -18.46 -13.03
N ILE A 258 20.96 -17.44 -12.91
CA ILE A 258 19.61 -17.56 -12.35
C ILE A 258 18.64 -18.24 -13.34
N VAL A 259 18.86 -18.04 -14.64
CA VAL A 259 17.92 -18.44 -15.70
C VAL A 259 17.52 -19.92 -15.64
N PRO A 260 18.44 -20.90 -15.51
CA PRO A 260 18.08 -22.31 -15.35
C PRO A 260 17.12 -22.58 -14.18
N ILE A 261 17.34 -21.89 -13.05
CA ILE A 261 16.54 -22.07 -11.83
C ILE A 261 15.15 -21.51 -12.05
N ILE A 262 15.02 -20.28 -12.57
CA ILE A 262 13.71 -19.72 -12.88
C ILE A 262 12.95 -20.61 -13.87
N LEU A 263 13.60 -21.05 -14.95
CA LEU A 263 12.96 -21.96 -15.91
C LEU A 263 12.52 -23.27 -15.24
N LYS A 264 13.29 -23.84 -14.30
CA LYS A 264 12.92 -25.07 -13.58
C LYS A 264 11.59 -24.93 -12.82
N TYR A 265 11.30 -23.77 -12.25
CA TYR A 265 10.14 -23.55 -11.38
C TYR A 265 8.99 -22.76 -12.02
N LEU A 266 9.20 -22.06 -13.13
CA LEU A 266 8.20 -21.17 -13.76
C LEU A 266 6.84 -21.84 -14.02
N SER A 267 6.86 -23.09 -14.49
CA SER A 267 5.64 -23.85 -14.80
C SER A 267 4.95 -24.45 -13.56
N LYS A 268 5.62 -24.46 -12.39
CA LYS A 268 5.09 -24.99 -11.12
C LYS A 268 4.37 -23.92 -10.30
N ILE A 269 4.62 -22.65 -10.60
CA ILE A 269 3.99 -21.51 -9.94
C ILE A 269 2.58 -21.35 -10.51
N GLU A 270 1.55 -21.22 -9.69
CA GLU A 270 0.19 -20.94 -10.16
C GLU A 270 -0.09 -19.45 -10.31
N ASP A 271 0.49 -18.63 -9.42
CA ASP A 271 0.31 -17.19 -9.38
C ASP A 271 1.00 -16.48 -10.56
N GLU A 272 0.21 -15.87 -11.44
CA GLU A 272 0.72 -15.17 -12.61
C GLU A 272 1.42 -13.85 -12.30
N ASN A 273 1.17 -13.22 -11.16
CA ASN A 273 1.95 -12.05 -10.75
C ASN A 273 3.38 -12.47 -10.45
N ILE A 274 3.58 -13.57 -9.71
CA ILE A 274 4.94 -14.11 -9.47
C ILE A 274 5.60 -14.47 -10.81
N LYS A 275 4.90 -15.19 -11.69
CA LYS A 275 5.44 -15.54 -13.02
C LYS A 275 5.80 -14.32 -13.85
N THR A 276 4.98 -13.27 -13.83
CA THR A 276 5.23 -12.01 -14.54
C THR A 276 6.56 -11.42 -14.12
N HIS A 277 6.82 -11.35 -12.82
CA HIS A 277 8.09 -10.82 -12.35
C HIS A 277 9.27 -11.72 -12.71
N LEU A 278 9.12 -13.04 -12.54
CA LEU A 278 10.14 -14.00 -12.95
C LEU A 278 10.46 -13.94 -14.45
N ALA A 279 9.48 -13.72 -15.32
CA ALA A 279 9.71 -13.59 -16.75
C ALA A 279 10.61 -12.40 -17.11
N TYR A 280 10.57 -11.31 -16.35
CA TYR A 280 11.51 -10.21 -16.55
C TYR A 280 12.97 -10.62 -16.30
N PHE A 281 13.24 -11.62 -15.46
CA PHE A 281 14.60 -12.14 -15.25
C PHE A 281 15.09 -13.01 -16.40
N LEU A 282 14.17 -13.61 -17.14
CA LEU A 282 14.49 -14.41 -18.31
C LEU A 282 14.89 -13.56 -19.52
N ALA A 283 14.76 -12.23 -19.44
CA ALA A 283 15.20 -11.26 -20.44
C ALA A 283 16.74 -11.11 -20.45
N VAL A 284 17.46 -12.20 -20.72
CA VAL A 284 18.93 -12.24 -20.74
C VAL A 284 19.42 -12.39 -22.18
N LYS A 285 20.22 -11.42 -22.65
CA LYS A 285 20.73 -11.40 -24.03
C LYS A 285 21.49 -12.69 -24.37
N ASN A 286 21.15 -13.27 -25.53
CA ASN A 286 21.74 -14.49 -26.09
C ASN A 286 21.58 -15.76 -25.24
N TYR A 287 20.66 -15.80 -24.25
CA TYR A 287 20.31 -17.04 -23.54
C TYR A 287 19.22 -17.78 -24.32
N LYS A 288 19.61 -18.43 -25.42
CA LYS A 288 18.68 -19.00 -26.41
C LYS A 288 17.89 -20.19 -25.90
N GLU A 289 18.45 -20.91 -24.92
CA GLU A 289 17.88 -22.12 -24.34
C GLU A 289 16.55 -21.86 -23.62
N ALA A 290 16.26 -20.61 -23.26
CA ALA A 290 14.99 -20.22 -22.65
C ALA A 290 13.84 -20.05 -23.69
N SER A 291 14.17 -19.86 -24.97
CA SER A 291 13.23 -19.39 -26.00
C SER A 291 11.99 -20.28 -26.16
N GLU A 292 12.17 -21.59 -26.32
CA GLU A 292 11.05 -22.52 -26.54
C GLU A 292 10.10 -22.56 -25.33
N LYS A 293 10.67 -22.57 -24.12
CA LYS A 293 9.87 -22.61 -22.88
C LYS A 293 9.08 -21.31 -22.68
N LEU A 294 9.67 -20.16 -23.01
CA LEU A 294 9.00 -18.86 -22.96
C LEU A 294 7.83 -18.76 -23.95
N ILE A 295 7.98 -19.30 -25.17
CA ILE A 295 6.90 -19.36 -26.16
C ILE A 295 5.74 -20.20 -25.62
N LYS A 296 6.03 -21.38 -25.06
CA LYS A 296 5.00 -22.24 -24.47
C LYS A 296 4.26 -21.57 -23.31
N GLU A 297 4.97 -20.87 -22.43
CA GLU A 297 4.34 -20.09 -21.35
C GLU A 297 3.50 -18.94 -21.89
N PHE A 298 3.89 -18.30 -22.99
CA PHE A 298 3.15 -17.19 -23.57
C PHE A 298 1.74 -17.60 -24.01
N TYR A 299 1.63 -18.74 -24.71
CA TYR A 299 0.34 -19.27 -25.14
C TYR A 299 -0.51 -19.78 -23.96
N ASN A 300 0.12 -20.19 -22.85
CA ASN A 300 -0.59 -20.67 -21.66
C ASN A 300 -0.95 -19.57 -20.66
N ALA A 301 -0.42 -18.35 -20.83
CA ALA A 301 -0.65 -17.23 -19.92
C ALA A 301 -2.10 -16.77 -19.97
N LYS A 302 -2.69 -16.52 -18.79
CA LYS A 302 -4.07 -16.05 -18.59
C LYS A 302 -4.17 -14.52 -18.56
N THR A 303 -3.09 -13.83 -18.17
CA THR A 303 -3.02 -12.38 -18.04
C THR A 303 -2.20 -11.74 -19.17
N ASN A 304 -2.58 -10.53 -19.56
CA ASN A 304 -1.85 -9.77 -20.57
C ASN A 304 -0.52 -9.25 -20.02
N GLU A 305 -0.44 -8.95 -18.72
CA GLU A 305 0.79 -8.54 -18.04
C GLU A 305 1.88 -9.61 -18.15
N TYR A 306 1.52 -10.88 -17.91
CA TYR A 306 2.47 -11.99 -18.04
C TYR A 306 2.92 -12.18 -19.49
N ARG A 307 1.99 -12.12 -20.45
CA ARG A 307 2.30 -12.18 -21.90
C ARG A 307 3.26 -11.07 -22.32
N ILE A 308 3.06 -9.84 -21.84
CA ILE A 308 3.98 -8.70 -22.12
C ILE A 308 5.38 -8.98 -21.56
N ALA A 309 5.49 -9.50 -20.33
CA ALA A 309 6.77 -9.83 -19.74
C ALA A 309 7.52 -10.91 -20.54
N LEU A 310 6.81 -11.96 -20.98
CA LEU A 310 7.36 -13.02 -21.83
C LEU A 310 7.78 -12.49 -23.22
N SER A 311 6.94 -11.65 -23.85
CA SER A 311 7.29 -10.98 -25.12
C SER A 311 8.57 -10.16 -25.00
N LYS A 312 8.75 -9.42 -23.89
CA LYS A 312 9.97 -8.66 -23.60
C LYS A 312 11.17 -9.57 -23.39
N ALA A 313 11.00 -10.70 -22.71
CA ALA A 313 12.07 -11.68 -22.52
C ALA A 313 12.54 -12.27 -23.86
N LEU A 314 11.61 -12.76 -24.69
CA LEU A 314 11.89 -13.30 -26.02
C LEU A 314 12.60 -12.28 -26.92
N SER A 315 12.12 -11.03 -26.88
CA SER A 315 12.69 -9.90 -27.59
C SER A 315 14.12 -9.59 -27.18
N THR A 316 14.42 -9.71 -25.88
CA THR A 316 15.74 -9.41 -25.33
C THR A 316 16.74 -10.54 -25.59
N ILE A 317 16.30 -11.79 -25.51
CA ILE A 317 17.12 -12.97 -25.82
C ILE A 317 17.63 -12.90 -27.26
N TYR A 318 16.78 -12.45 -28.19
CA TYR A 318 17.06 -12.34 -29.63
C TYR A 318 17.58 -13.65 -30.22
N ASN A 319 16.65 -14.58 -30.48
CA ASN A 319 16.97 -15.89 -31.02
C ASN A 319 16.42 -16.08 -32.45
N LYS A 320 17.32 -16.18 -33.43
CA LYS A 320 16.98 -16.44 -34.85
C LYS A 320 16.37 -17.80 -35.11
N ASP A 321 16.62 -18.76 -34.22
CA ASP A 321 16.22 -20.14 -34.42
C ASP A 321 14.70 -20.30 -34.24
N ILE A 322 14.06 -19.37 -33.51
CA ILE A 322 12.60 -19.30 -33.28
C ILE A 322 11.90 -18.21 -34.12
N LEU A 323 12.50 -17.78 -35.24
CA LEU A 323 11.98 -16.62 -35.99
C LEU A 323 10.56 -16.88 -36.56
N ASN A 324 10.25 -18.12 -36.92
CA ASN A 324 8.93 -18.46 -37.46
C ASN A 324 7.85 -18.27 -36.39
N GLU A 325 8.11 -18.76 -35.18
CA GLU A 325 7.23 -18.65 -34.03
C GLU A 325 7.03 -17.19 -33.63
N LEU A 326 8.10 -16.38 -33.65
CA LEU A 326 7.98 -14.94 -33.40
C LEU A 326 7.14 -14.22 -34.46
N LEU A 327 7.21 -14.63 -35.73
CA LEU A 327 6.37 -14.09 -36.79
C LEU A 327 4.91 -14.50 -36.61
N GLU A 328 4.64 -15.76 -36.27
CA GLU A 328 3.28 -16.25 -35.97
C GLU A 328 2.64 -15.50 -34.79
N MET A 329 3.41 -15.28 -33.71
CA MET A 329 2.98 -14.46 -32.56
C MET A 329 2.69 -13.00 -32.95
N ALA A 330 3.47 -12.46 -33.89
CA ALA A 330 3.31 -11.08 -34.36
C ALA A 330 2.11 -10.92 -35.33
N GLU A 331 1.81 -11.92 -36.15
CA GLU A 331 0.69 -11.92 -37.10
C GLU A 331 -0.68 -12.13 -36.42
N ASN A 332 -0.71 -12.79 -35.25
CA ASN A 332 -1.96 -13.08 -34.57
C ASN A 332 -2.58 -11.80 -33.96
N LYS A 333 -3.74 -11.38 -34.51
CA LYS A 333 -4.49 -10.19 -34.09
C LYS A 333 -5.00 -10.26 -32.65
N GLU A 334 -5.14 -11.46 -32.07
CA GLU A 334 -5.51 -11.64 -30.65
C GLU A 334 -4.43 -11.09 -29.71
N TYR A 335 -3.17 -11.11 -30.12
CA TYR A 335 -2.03 -10.72 -29.28
C TYR A 335 -1.49 -9.32 -29.57
N LYS A 336 -2.22 -8.52 -30.36
CA LYS A 336 -1.78 -7.18 -30.80
C LYS A 336 -1.36 -6.25 -29.65
N ASP A 337 -2.01 -6.37 -28.49
CA ASP A 337 -1.75 -5.49 -27.33
C ASP A 337 -0.57 -5.97 -26.48
N VAL A 338 -0.05 -7.19 -26.73
CA VAL A 338 0.99 -7.84 -25.92
C VAL A 338 2.22 -8.27 -26.73
N ASN A 339 2.15 -8.30 -28.07
CA ASN A 339 3.23 -8.70 -28.97
C ASN A 339 4.11 -7.54 -29.45
N PHE A 340 3.79 -6.30 -29.09
CA PHE A 340 4.56 -5.11 -29.48
C PHE A 340 6.09 -5.21 -29.22
N PRO A 341 6.59 -5.85 -28.12
CA PRO A 341 8.04 -5.99 -27.94
C PRO A 341 8.67 -6.86 -29.03
N ILE A 342 7.95 -7.91 -29.45
CA ILE A 342 8.39 -8.86 -30.48
C ILE A 342 8.44 -8.13 -31.83
N ILE A 343 7.37 -7.39 -32.17
CA ILE A 343 7.32 -6.59 -33.41
C ILE A 343 8.50 -5.60 -33.48
N LEU A 344 8.77 -4.88 -32.40
CA LEU A 344 9.91 -3.95 -32.33
C LEU A 344 11.25 -4.65 -32.56
N THR A 345 11.37 -5.89 -32.09
CA THR A 345 12.60 -6.68 -32.24
C THR A 345 12.73 -7.32 -33.61
N LEU A 346 11.61 -7.71 -34.25
CA LEU A 346 11.59 -8.27 -35.60
C LEU A 346 12.31 -7.36 -36.60
N ASN A 347 12.14 -6.03 -36.49
CA ASN A 347 12.87 -5.05 -37.31
C ASN A 347 14.40 -5.19 -37.29
N LYS A 348 14.97 -5.79 -36.23
CA LYS A 348 16.42 -6.03 -36.11
C LYS A 348 16.89 -7.29 -36.84
N TYR A 349 15.98 -8.18 -37.22
CA TYR A 349 16.31 -9.37 -38.00
C TYR A 349 16.49 -8.99 -39.47
N ARG A 350 17.71 -9.16 -39.98
CA ARG A 350 18.02 -9.00 -41.41
C ARG A 350 17.58 -10.24 -42.20
N ASP A 351 16.29 -10.56 -42.15
CA ASP A 351 15.67 -11.73 -42.79
C ASP A 351 14.60 -11.30 -43.81
N LYS A 352 14.51 -12.00 -44.95
CA LYS A 352 13.55 -11.68 -46.01
C LYS A 352 12.11 -11.87 -45.55
N ARG A 353 11.83 -12.85 -44.69
CA ARG A 353 10.48 -13.12 -44.15
C ARG A 353 9.94 -11.94 -43.34
N VAL A 354 10.81 -11.31 -42.55
CA VAL A 354 10.49 -10.12 -41.76
C VAL A 354 10.17 -8.92 -42.65
N LYS A 355 10.91 -8.73 -43.75
CA LYS A 355 10.60 -7.66 -44.72
C LYS A 355 9.19 -7.84 -45.30
N ILE A 356 8.86 -9.06 -45.73
CA ILE A 356 7.54 -9.42 -46.26
C ILE A 356 6.44 -9.17 -45.22
N PHE A 357 6.68 -9.56 -43.96
CA PHE A 357 5.75 -9.31 -42.86
C PHE A 357 5.42 -7.81 -42.70
N PHE A 358 6.43 -6.93 -42.69
CA PHE A 358 6.19 -5.49 -42.56
C PHE A 358 5.59 -4.84 -43.81
N GLU A 359 5.91 -5.33 -45.01
CA GLU A 359 5.28 -4.86 -46.25
C GLU A 359 3.79 -5.19 -46.27
N LYS A 360 3.40 -6.41 -45.85
CA LYS A 360 1.99 -6.83 -45.76
C LYS A 360 1.22 -6.00 -44.73
N ASN A 361 1.77 -5.80 -43.54
CA ASN A 361 1.11 -5.06 -42.45
C ASN A 361 1.07 -3.53 -42.66
N ARG A 362 1.82 -2.97 -43.61
CA ARG A 362 1.71 -1.55 -44.00
C ARG A 362 0.58 -1.27 -44.99
N MET A 363 0.03 -2.32 -45.61
CA MET A 363 -1.05 -2.24 -46.60
C MET A 363 -2.44 -2.55 -46.00
N GLU A 364 -2.49 -3.02 -44.75
CA GLU A 364 -3.69 -3.11 -43.90
C GLU A 364 -3.79 -1.86 -43.01
#